data_AF-A0AAW6P8D4-F1
#
_entry.id   AF-A0AAW6P8D4-F1
#
_cell.length_a   1.000
_cell.length_b   1.000
_cell.length_c   1.000
_cell.angle_alpha   90.00
_cell.angle_beta   90.00
_cell.angle_gamma   90.00
#
_symmetry.space_group_name_H-M   'P 1'
#
loop_
_entity.id
_entity.type
_entity.pdbx_description
1 polymer ?
#
loop_
_entity_poly.entity_id
_entity_poly.type
_entity_poly.pdbx_seq_one_letter_code
_entity_poly.pdbx_strand_id
1 'polypeptide(L)'
;MATKAYECGHCNQVHESHWQAERCCQPEVYDGWTCDTCGEFHEKKDDAVQCCSEYLPVDDLTPCPNCLRPHTRAQQVYAIEVAGHCSECNPNYTLEQRWTIEDRIDDLADERAMQ
;
A
#
# COMPACT_ATOMS: atom_id res chain seq x y z
N MET A 1 -56.42 15.56 -5.31
CA MET A 1 -55.60 16.12 -4.23
C MET A 1 -54.15 15.84 -4.58
N ALA A 2 -53.24 16.81 -4.39
CA ALA A 2 -51.82 16.61 -4.64
C ALA A 2 -51.13 16.21 -3.33
N THR A 3 -50.32 15.15 -3.37
CA THR A 3 -49.54 14.67 -2.22
C THR A 3 -48.08 14.96 -2.47
N LYS A 4 -47.36 15.41 -1.44
CA LYS A 4 -45.92 15.67 -1.52
C LYS A 4 -45.17 14.34 -1.65
N ALA A 5 -44.27 14.26 -2.63
CA ALA A 5 -43.41 13.11 -2.90
C ALA A 5 -41.98 13.60 -3.13
N TYR A 6 -41.01 12.70 -3.02
CA TYR A 6 -39.58 12.99 -3.13
C TYR A 6 -38.93 12.01 -4.12
N GLU A 7 -38.19 12.51 -5.10
CA GLU A 7 -37.59 11.70 -6.17
C GLU A 7 -36.07 11.56 -5.95
N CYS A 8 -35.55 10.35 -6.11
CA CYS A 8 -34.11 10.11 -6.05
C CYS A 8 -33.44 10.63 -7.33
N GLY A 9 -32.47 11.53 -7.20
CA GLY A 9 -31.79 12.15 -8.35
C GLY A 9 -30.87 11.22 -9.16
N HIS A 10 -30.66 9.97 -8.74
CA HIS A 10 -29.84 9.00 -9.47
C HIS A 10 -30.68 7.99 -10.26
N CYS A 11 -31.68 7.36 -9.63
CA CYS A 11 -32.52 6.33 -10.26
C CYS A 11 -33.93 6.82 -10.64
N ASN A 12 -34.28 8.08 -10.35
CA ASN A 12 -35.61 8.68 -10.58
C ASN A 12 -36.77 7.95 -9.88
N GLN A 13 -36.46 7.16 -8.84
CA GLN A 13 -37.49 6.48 -8.05
C GLN A 13 -38.17 7.49 -7.10
N VAL A 14 -39.49 7.46 -7.06
CA VAL A 14 -40.31 8.34 -6.22
C VAL A 14 -40.60 7.66 -4.88
N HIS A 15 -40.37 8.39 -3.80
CA HIS A 15 -40.54 7.97 -2.42
C HIS A 15 -41.50 8.90 -1.66
N GLU A 16 -42.08 8.38 -0.59
CA GLU A 16 -43.05 9.10 0.24
C GLU A 16 -42.38 10.06 1.22
N SER A 17 -41.08 9.84 1.52
CA SER A 17 -40.31 10.66 2.43
C SER A 17 -38.95 11.04 1.86
N HIS A 18 -38.46 12.21 2.26
CA HIS A 18 -37.14 12.70 1.87
C HIS A 18 -36.02 11.72 2.22
N TRP A 19 -36.07 11.15 3.43
CA TRP A 19 -35.07 10.20 3.93
C TRP A 19 -34.97 8.93 3.08
N GLN A 20 -36.10 8.42 2.57
CA GLN A 20 -36.10 7.27 1.66
C GLN A 20 -35.46 7.63 0.31
N ALA A 21 -35.77 8.80 -0.25
CA ALA A 21 -35.17 9.26 -1.50
C ALA A 21 -33.66 9.50 -1.38
N GLU A 22 -33.21 10.00 -0.22
CA GLU A 22 -31.81 10.22 0.10
C GLU A 22 -31.01 8.91 0.17
N ARG A 23 -31.60 7.85 0.74
CA ARG A 23 -30.93 6.55 0.90
C ARG A 23 -31.03 5.62 -0.29
N CYS A 24 -31.94 5.88 -1.24
CA CYS A 24 -32.24 4.96 -2.34
C CYS A 24 -31.03 4.60 -3.22
N CYS A 25 -30.05 5.50 -3.33
CA CYS A 25 -28.81 5.28 -4.09
C CYS A 25 -27.59 5.81 -3.33
N GLN A 26 -27.67 5.84 -2.00
CA GLN A 26 -26.51 6.22 -1.20
C GLN A 26 -25.44 5.12 -1.37
N PRO A 27 -24.19 5.46 -1.70
CA PRO A 27 -23.14 4.46 -1.80
C PRO A 27 -22.98 3.73 -0.46
N GLU A 28 -22.75 2.43 -0.53
CA GLU A 28 -22.42 1.64 0.65
C GLU A 28 -21.05 2.09 1.18
N VAL A 29 -20.98 2.34 2.49
CA VAL A 29 -19.74 2.70 3.15
C VAL A 29 -19.13 1.42 3.70
N TYR A 30 -17.91 1.10 3.28
CA TYR A 30 -17.15 0.00 3.81
C TYR A 30 -16.08 0.53 4.76
N ASP A 31 -15.98 -0.09 5.92
CA ASP A 31 -14.86 0.14 6.84
C ASP A 31 -13.67 -0.72 6.41
N GLY A 32 -12.48 -0.13 6.42
CA GLY A 32 -11.24 -0.83 6.06
C GLY A 32 -10.00 -0.01 6.39
N TRP A 33 -8.87 -0.43 5.85
CA TRP A 33 -7.54 0.07 6.17
C TRP A 33 -6.82 0.48 4.88
N THR A 34 -6.12 1.61 4.91
CA THR A 34 -5.31 2.06 3.79
C THR A 34 -3.84 1.75 4.03
N CYS A 35 -3.13 1.29 3.00
CA CYS A 35 -1.68 1.16 3.06
C CYS A 35 -1.03 2.55 3.09
N ASP A 36 -0.22 2.86 4.10
CA ASP A 36 0.43 4.17 4.23
C ASP A 36 1.48 4.45 3.15
N THR A 37 1.94 3.43 2.42
CA THR A 37 2.95 3.57 1.37
C THR A 37 2.34 3.91 0.01
N CYS A 38 1.28 3.20 -0.41
CA CYS A 38 0.67 3.37 -1.74
C CYS A 38 -0.74 3.97 -1.71
N GLY A 39 -1.40 4.05 -0.55
CA GLY A 39 -2.76 4.54 -0.38
C GLY A 39 -3.85 3.55 -0.81
N GLU A 40 -3.52 2.30 -1.10
CA GLU A 40 -4.49 1.28 -1.51
C GLU A 40 -5.38 0.86 -0.32
N PHE A 41 -6.68 0.65 -0.59
CA PHE A 41 -7.66 0.25 0.41
C PHE A 41 -7.75 -1.26 0.51
N HIS A 42 -7.75 -1.77 1.74
CA HIS A 42 -7.89 -3.18 2.08
C HIS A 42 -8.96 -3.37 3.15
N GLU A 43 -9.70 -4.46 3.09
CA GLU A 43 -10.74 -4.77 4.09
C GLU A 43 -10.14 -5.14 5.45
N LYS A 44 -8.95 -5.75 5.47
CA LYS A 44 -8.27 -6.20 6.69
C LYS A 44 -7.01 -5.38 6.96
N LYS A 45 -6.74 -5.16 8.25
CA LYS A 45 -5.52 -4.47 8.71
C LYS A 45 -4.27 -5.20 8.21
N ASP A 46 -4.22 -6.52 8.40
CA ASP A 46 -3.06 -7.34 8.04
C ASP A 46 -2.74 -7.24 6.53
N ASP A 47 -3.77 -7.18 5.68
CA ASP A 47 -3.60 -7.04 4.23
C ASP A 47 -3.04 -5.64 3.88
N ALA A 48 -3.48 -4.58 4.57
CA ALA A 48 -2.93 -3.23 4.38
C ALA A 48 -1.48 -3.10 4.84
N VAL A 49 -1.11 -3.76 5.94
CA VAL A 49 0.27 -3.81 6.45
C VAL A 49 1.16 -4.61 5.49
N GLN A 50 0.66 -5.72 4.96
CA GLN A 50 1.42 -6.59 4.06
C GLN A 50 1.57 -6.02 2.64
N CYS A 51 0.63 -5.18 2.19
CA CYS A 51 0.56 -4.65 0.82
C CYS A 51 1.90 -4.12 0.28
N CYS A 52 2.60 -3.29 1.07
CA CYS A 52 3.90 -2.73 0.70
C CYS A 52 5.00 -3.10 1.72
N SER A 53 4.86 -4.22 2.43
CA SER A 53 5.79 -4.61 3.51
C SER A 53 7.23 -4.83 3.05
N GLU A 54 7.45 -5.06 1.77
CA GLU A 54 8.77 -5.21 1.16
C GLU A 54 9.32 -3.92 0.53
N TYR A 55 8.57 -2.82 0.53
CA TYR A 55 8.96 -1.54 -0.06
C TYR A 55 9.36 -0.53 1.01
N LEU A 56 10.46 0.16 0.76
CA LEU A 56 10.92 1.28 1.56
C LEU A 56 10.40 2.61 0.98
N PRO A 57 10.15 3.62 1.82
CA PRO A 57 9.73 4.94 1.37
C PRO A 57 10.76 5.56 0.41
N VAL A 58 10.27 6.29 -0.59
CA VAL A 58 11.07 6.74 -1.75
C VAL A 58 12.13 7.79 -1.37
N ASP A 59 11.88 8.55 -0.30
CA ASP A 59 12.72 9.69 0.09
C ASP A 59 14.11 9.27 0.62
N ASP A 60 14.29 8.02 1.04
CA ASP A 60 15.54 7.53 1.65
C ASP A 60 16.37 6.61 0.72
N LEU A 61 16.03 6.52 -0.57
CA LEU A 61 16.59 5.51 -1.46
C LEU A 61 17.87 5.96 -2.15
N THR A 62 18.99 5.29 -1.84
CA THR A 62 20.25 5.45 -2.59
C THR A 62 20.18 4.69 -3.92
N PRO A 63 20.34 5.35 -5.09
CA PRO A 63 20.33 4.67 -6.38
C PRO A 63 21.60 3.82 -6.56
N CYS A 64 21.48 2.72 -7.30
CA CYS A 64 22.64 1.90 -7.63
C CYS A 64 23.64 2.72 -8.47
N PRO A 65 24.92 2.83 -8.08
CA PRO A 65 25.89 3.70 -8.76
C PRO A 65 26.23 3.22 -10.19
N ASN A 66 25.92 1.97 -10.55
CA ASN A 66 26.19 1.43 -11.87
C ASN A 66 25.03 1.63 -12.85
N CYS A 67 23.81 1.26 -12.48
CA CYS A 67 22.64 1.36 -13.37
C CYS A 67 21.77 2.60 -13.13
N LEU A 68 22.02 3.34 -12.04
CA LEU A 68 21.28 4.54 -11.63
C LEU A 68 19.76 4.33 -11.48
N ARG A 69 19.31 3.07 -11.40
CA ARG A 69 17.89 2.77 -11.21
C ARG A 69 17.47 3.08 -9.77
N PRO A 70 16.32 3.74 -9.57
CA PRO A 70 15.71 3.84 -8.26
C PRO A 70 15.11 2.48 -7.90
N HIS A 71 15.61 1.89 -6.81
CA HIS A 71 15.11 0.63 -6.29
C HIS A 71 14.32 0.90 -5.02
N THR A 72 13.04 0.54 -4.99
CA THR A 72 12.15 0.76 -3.84
C THR A 72 11.96 -0.47 -2.96
N ARG A 73 12.29 -1.66 -3.48
CA ARG A 73 12.19 -2.92 -2.72
C ARG A 73 13.36 -3.03 -1.75
N ALA A 74 13.07 -3.28 -0.47
CA ALA A 74 14.03 -3.33 0.63
C ALA A 74 15.26 -4.19 0.31
N GLN A 75 15.04 -5.39 -0.25
CA GLN A 75 16.15 -6.28 -0.66
C GLN A 75 17.14 -5.61 -1.62
N GLN A 76 16.67 -4.83 -2.59
CA GLN A 76 17.54 -4.16 -3.56
C GLN A 76 18.25 -2.96 -2.93
N VAL A 77 17.57 -2.25 -2.04
CA VAL A 77 18.12 -1.09 -1.32
C VAL A 77 19.24 -1.55 -0.38
N TYR A 78 18.96 -2.56 0.45
CA TYR A 78 19.97 -3.13 1.35
C TYR A 78 21.12 -3.77 0.58
N ALA A 79 20.87 -4.37 -0.58
CA ALA A 79 21.95 -4.82 -1.47
C ALA A 79 22.87 -3.66 -1.89
N ILE A 80 22.32 -2.51 -2.26
CA ILE A 80 23.11 -1.33 -2.62
C ILE A 80 23.89 -0.82 -1.40
N GLU A 81 23.29 -0.78 -0.22
CA GLU A 81 23.94 -0.31 1.00
C GLU A 81 25.07 -1.24 1.48
N VAL A 82 24.88 -2.56 1.39
CA VAL A 82 25.82 -3.57 1.91
C VAL A 82 26.89 -3.92 0.87
N ALA A 83 26.51 -4.10 -0.40
CA ALA A 83 27.39 -4.56 -1.47
C ALA A 83 27.76 -3.46 -2.47
N GLY A 84 27.27 -2.23 -2.29
CA GLY A 84 27.54 -1.08 -3.17
C GLY A 84 26.75 -1.07 -4.48
N HIS A 85 26.04 -2.16 -4.80
CA HIS A 85 25.33 -2.33 -6.08
C HIS A 85 24.07 -3.17 -5.89
N CYS A 86 23.07 -2.97 -6.76
CA CYS A 86 21.86 -3.79 -6.78
C CYS A 86 22.15 -5.22 -7.27
N SER A 87 21.21 -6.14 -7.04
CA SER A 87 21.41 -7.56 -7.35
C SER A 87 21.55 -7.85 -8.84
N GLU A 88 21.04 -6.96 -9.70
CA GLU A 88 21.22 -7.04 -11.16
C GLU A 88 22.66 -6.67 -11.57
N CYS A 89 23.26 -5.70 -10.89
CA CYS A 89 24.61 -5.19 -11.22
C CYS A 89 25.70 -5.99 -10.51
N ASN A 90 25.43 -6.52 -9.32
CA ASN A 90 26.31 -7.42 -8.60
C ASN A 90 25.55 -8.66 -8.12
N PRO A 91 25.42 -9.70 -8.94
CA PRO A 91 24.70 -10.92 -8.56
C PRO A 91 25.50 -11.83 -7.61
N ASN A 92 26.80 -11.59 -7.45
CA ASN A 92 27.72 -12.48 -6.73
C ASN A 92 28.10 -11.91 -5.36
N TYR A 93 27.15 -11.92 -4.43
CA TYR A 93 27.42 -11.54 -3.05
C TYR A 93 28.34 -12.53 -2.34
N THR A 94 29.23 -12.02 -1.50
CA THR A 94 29.90 -12.86 -0.48
C THR A 94 28.85 -13.42 0.48
N LEU A 95 29.20 -14.50 1.20
CA LEU A 95 28.28 -15.08 2.19
C LEU A 95 27.91 -14.07 3.27
N GLU A 96 28.87 -13.29 3.74
CA GLU A 96 28.65 -12.24 4.74
C GLU A 96 27.69 -11.17 4.24
N GLN A 97 27.89 -10.65 3.02
CA GLN A 97 26.97 -9.67 2.42
C GLN A 97 25.55 -10.22 2.31
N ARG A 98 25.41 -11.48 1.90
CA ARG A 98 24.09 -12.12 1.77
C ARG A 98 23.39 -12.22 3.10
N TRP A 99 24.07 -12.70 4.13
CA TRP A 99 23.50 -12.80 5.47
C TRP A 99 23.12 -11.44 6.04
N THR A 100 23.94 -10.40 5.85
CA THR A 100 23.60 -9.04 6.29
C THR A 100 22.37 -8.48 5.56
N ILE A 101 22.19 -8.79 4.28
CA ILE A 101 21.00 -8.36 3.54
C ILE A 101 19.76 -9.11 4.05
N GLU A 102 19.86 -10.42 4.29
CA GLU A 102 18.77 -11.25 4.81
C GLU A 102 18.34 -10.78 6.22
N ASP A 103 19.30 -10.57 7.13
CA ASP A 103 19.08 -10.09 8.50
C ASP A 103 18.30 -8.77 8.53
N ARG A 104 18.67 -7.81 7.67
CA ARG A 104 17.95 -6.53 7.56
C ARG A 104 16.54 -6.66 7.00
N ILE A 105 16.29 -7.63 6.13
CA ILE A 105 14.93 -7.90 5.61
C ILE A 105 14.07 -8.48 6.71
N ASP A 106 14.62 -9.40 7.49
CA ASP A 106 13.93 -10.02 8.62
C ASP A 106 13.63 -8.97 9.71
N ASP A 107 14.61 -8.11 10.06
CA ASP A 107 14.41 -6.98 10.98
C ASP A 107 13.27 -6.05 10.51
N LEU A 108 13.25 -5.68 9.22
CA LEU A 108 12.19 -4.84 8.65
C LEU A 108 10.82 -5.52 8.74
N ALA A 109 10.76 -6.83 8.51
CA ALA A 109 9.51 -7.59 8.62
C ALA A 109 9.01 -7.64 10.06
N ASP A 110 9.90 -7.85 11.03
CA ASP A 110 9.58 -7.87 12.46
C ASP A 110 9.12 -6.50 12.96
N GLU A 111 9.80 -5.41 12.56
CA GLU A 111 9.40 -4.04 12.89
C GLU A 111 8.00 -3.70 12.37
N ARG A 112 7.64 -4.20 11.18
CA ARG A 112 6.32 -3.99 10.57
C ARG A 112 5.25 -4.90 11.17
N ALA A 113 5.60 -6.10 11.60
CA ALA A 113 4.68 -7.02 12.28
C ALA A 113 4.27 -6.53 13.69
N MET A 114 5.07 -5.64 14.29
CA MET A 114 4.77 -5.03 15.60
C MET A 114 3.83 -3.79 15.54
N GLN A 115 3.43 -3.32 14.35
CA GLN A 115 2.60 -2.11 14.14
C GLN A 115 1.09 -2.42 14.00
#